data_AF-A0A4S0Q8X4-F1
#
_entry.id   AF-A0A4S0Q8X4-F1
#
_cell.length_a   1.000
_cell.length_b   1.000
_cell.length_c   1.000
_cell.angle_alpha   90.00
_cell.angle_beta   90.00
_cell.angle_gamma   90.00
#
_symmetry.space_group_name_H-M   'P 1'
#
loop_
_entity.id
_entity.type
_entity.pdbx_description
1 polymer ?
#
loop_
_entity_poly.entity_id
_entity_poly.type
_entity_poly.pdbx_seq_one_letter_code
_entity_poly.pdbx_strand_id
1 'polypeptide(L)' 'GHPMTALWAVPDPAKASGTEAEQHLAFAEAYRMLSNRIAVFTNLPMGSLDKLALQQHLDEIGRDGSGPN' A
#
# COMPACT_ATOMS: atom_id res chain seq x y z
N GLY A 1 17.49 17.71 -2.46
CA GLY A 1 17.02 16.32 -2.52
C GLY A 1 16.34 16.08 -3.84
N HIS A 2 16.23 14.82 -4.28
CA HIS A 2 15.48 14.45 -5.48
C HIS A 2 14.13 13.87 -5.05
N PRO A 3 13.00 14.55 -5.30
CA PRO A 3 11.70 14.00 -4.98
C PRO A 3 11.43 12.73 -5.79
N MET A 4 10.79 11.75 -5.16
CA MET A 4 10.29 10.50 -5.77
C MET A 4 8.82 10.35 -5.39
N THR A 5 8.04 9.71 -6.26
CA THR A 5 6.59 9.55 -6.11
C THR A 5 6.24 8.11 -6.41
N ALA A 6 5.34 7.52 -5.62
CA ALA A 6 4.70 6.25 -5.89
C ALA A 6 3.21 6.35 -5.57
N LEU A 7 2.39 5.58 -6.29
CA LEU A 7 0.95 5.52 -6.09
C LEU A 7 0.58 4.20 -5.40
N TRP A 8 0.10 4.29 -4.16
CA TRP A 8 -0.35 3.13 -3.38
C TRP A 8 -1.88 3.12 -3.28
N ALA A 9 -2.54 2.72 -4.36
CA ALA A 9 -4.01 2.66 -4.39
C ALA A 9 -4.54 1.66 -3.36
N VAL A 10 -5.59 2.06 -2.62
CA VAL A 10 -6.35 1.22 -1.69
C VAL A 10 -7.83 1.35 -2.09
N PRO A 11 -8.60 0.24 -2.12
CA PRO A 11 -10.05 0.31 -2.30
C PRO A 11 -10.66 1.24 -1.26
N ASP A 12 -11.64 2.05 -1.67
CA ASP A 12 -12.33 2.98 -0.76
C ASP A 12 -13.32 2.21 0.13
N PRO A 13 -13.04 2.03 1.43
CA PRO A 13 -13.89 1.23 2.31
C PRO A 13 -15.24 1.90 2.57
N ALA A 14 -15.35 3.22 2.39
CA ALA A 14 -16.61 3.94 2.57
C ALA A 14 -17.60 3.69 1.41
N LYS A 15 -17.13 3.13 0.29
CA LYS A 15 -17.99 2.70 -0.82
C LYS A 15 -18.51 1.27 -0.67
N ALA A 16 -18.04 0.53 0.34
CA ALA A 16 -18.54 -0.82 0.61
C ALA A 16 -20.04 -0.76 0.92
N SER A 17 -20.81 -1.58 0.22
CA SER A 17 -22.25 -1.71 0.40
C SER A 17 -22.56 -3.14 0.84
N GLY A 18 -23.69 -3.33 1.53
CA GLY A 18 -24.08 -4.63 2.08
C GLY A 18 -24.25 -4.58 3.59
N THR A 19 -24.12 -5.75 4.21
CA THR A 19 -24.23 -5.95 5.66
C THR A 19 -23.15 -5.17 6.43
N GLU A 20 -23.39 -4.91 7.72
CA GLU A 20 -22.38 -4.30 8.60
C GLU A 20 -21.07 -5.09 8.62
N ALA A 21 -21.15 -6.42 8.53
CA ALA A 21 -19.99 -7.30 8.47
C ALA A 21 -19.15 -7.05 7.20
N GLU A 22 -19.78 -6.89 6.04
CA GLU A 22 -19.10 -6.58 4.77
C GLU A 22 -18.46 -5.19 4.80
N GLN A 23 -19.13 -4.20 5.39
CA GLN A 23 -18.55 -2.87 5.57
C GLN A 23 -17.32 -2.92 6.49
N HIS A 24 -17.44 -3.57 7.65
CA HIS A 24 -16.31 -3.74 8.56
C HIS A 24 -15.14 -4.49 7.93
N LEU A 25 -15.42 -5.52 7.12
CA LEU A 25 -14.40 -6.25 6.37
C LEU A 25 -13.65 -5.32 5.41
N ALA A 26 -14.36 -4.49 4.64
CA ALA A 26 -13.71 -3.54 3.72
C ALA A 26 -12.79 -2.55 4.44
N PHE A 27 -13.21 -2.04 5.60
CA PHE A 27 -12.36 -1.20 6.44
C PHE A 27 -11.13 -1.94 6.97
N ALA A 28 -11.31 -3.16 7.46
CA ALA A 28 -10.21 -3.99 7.95
C ALA A 28 -9.20 -4.33 6.85
N GLU A 29 -9.67 -4.60 5.63
CA GLU A 29 -8.81 -4.85 4.47
C GLU A 29 -8.02 -3.59 4.06
N ALA A 30 -8.69 -2.44 3.95
CA ALA A 30 -8.03 -1.18 3.64
C ALA A 30 -6.96 -0.83 4.68
N TYR A 31 -7.27 -0.99 5.97
CA TYR A 31 -6.31 -0.81 7.06
C TYR A 31 -5.13 -1.79 6.98
N ARG A 32 -5.40 -3.08 6.74
CA ARG A 32 -4.35 -4.10 6.60
C ARG A 32 -3.42 -3.77 5.45
N MET A 33 -3.96 -3.37 4.29
CA MET A 33 -3.16 -2.98 3.12
C MET A 33 -2.25 -1.79 3.45
N LEU A 34 -2.80 -0.73 4.04
CA LEU A 34 -2.03 0.47 4.37
C LEU A 34 -0.94 0.17 5.43
N SER A 35 -1.31 -0.55 6.49
CA SER A 35 -0.41 -0.90 7.59
C SER A 35 0.79 -1.71 7.08
N ASN A 36 0.54 -2.72 6.25
CA ASN A 36 1.60 -3.53 5.66
C ASN A 36 2.53 -2.70 4.77
N ARG A 37 1.98 -1.82 3.93
CA ARG A 37 2.76 -0.97 3.03
C ARG A 37 3.66 0.01 3.77
N ILE A 38 3.13 0.66 4.80
CA ILE A 38 3.91 1.55 5.68
C ILE A 38 5.02 0.76 6.36
N ALA A 39 4.73 -0.44 6.90
CA ALA A 39 5.73 -1.27 7.55
C ALA A 39 6.88 -1.64 6.59
N VAL A 40 6.58 -2.06 5.35
CA VAL A 40 7.62 -2.35 4.35
C VAL A 40 8.44 -1.11 4.01
N PHE A 41 7.78 0.03 3.73
CA PHE A 41 8.46 1.29 3.45
C PHE A 41 9.43 1.71 4.57
N THR A 42 8.99 1.63 5.82
CA THR A 42 9.82 2.02 6.98
C THR A 42 11.03 1.10 7.19
N ASN A 43 10.98 -0.13 6.66
CA ASN A 43 12.07 -1.10 6.74
C ASN A 43 13.01 -1.08 5.51
N LEU A 44 12.76 -0.22 4.51
CA LEU A 44 13.63 -0.14 3.35
C LEU A 44 15.04 0.35 3.75
N PRO A 45 16.12 -0.29 3.26
CA PRO A 45 17.47 0.13 3.52
C PRO A 45 17.84 1.33 2.61
N MET A 46 17.24 2.49 2.89
CA MET A 46 17.33 3.72 2.09
C MET A 46 18.78 4.17 1.81
N GLY A 47 19.72 3.84 2.70
CA GLY A 47 21.14 4.21 2.55
C GLY A 47 21.95 3.30 1.62
N SER A 48 21.46 2.10 1.28
CA SER A 48 22.17 1.14 0.42
C SER A 48 21.54 0.99 -0.97
N LEU A 49 20.34 1.53 -1.18
CA LEU A 49 19.64 1.46 -2.45
C LEU A 49 20.04 2.64 -3.34
N ASP A 50 20.31 2.36 -4.62
CA ASP A 50 20.39 3.41 -5.62
C ASP A 50 18.99 3.96 -5.94
N LYS A 51 18.95 5.07 -6.69
CA LYS A 51 17.70 5.77 -6.99
C LYS A 51 16.71 4.90 -7.79
N LEU A 52 17.20 4.09 -8.71
CA LEU A 52 16.34 3.26 -9.56
C LEU A 52 15.75 2.12 -8.73
N ALA A 53 16.58 1.45 -7.92
CA ALA A 53 16.16 0.40 -7.01
C ALA A 53 15.16 0.93 -5.97
N LEU A 54 15.39 2.12 -5.42
CA LEU A 54 14.46 2.73 -4.49
C LEU A 54 13.10 3.03 -5.15
N GLN A 55 13.08 3.61 -6.36
CA GLN A 55 11.83 3.84 -7.09
C GLN A 55 11.09 2.52 -7.37
N GLN A 56 11.81 1.46 -7.79
CA GLN A 56 11.23 0.13 -8.02
C GLN A 56 10.58 -0.44 -6.76
N HIS A 57 11.26 -0.38 -5.62
CA HIS A 57 10.70 -0.84 -4.35
C HIS A 57 9.49 -0.01 -3.91
N LEU A 58 9.49 1.31 -4.13
CA LEU A 58 8.33 2.14 -3.85
C LEU A 58 7.13 1.75 -4.71
N ASP A 59 7.34 1.44 -5.99
CA ASP A 59 6.27 1.00 -6.90
C ASP A 59 5.77 -0.42 -6.54
N GLU A 60 6.65 -1.32 -6.10
CA GLU A 60 6.33 -2.67 -5.65
C GLU A 60 5.44 -2.67 -4.41
N ILE A 61 5.71 -1.81 -3.41
CA ILE A 61 4.87 -1.64 -2.22
C ILE A 61 3.42 -1.33 -2.60
N GLY A 62 3.20 -0.60 -3.71
CA GLY A 62 1.86 -0.32 -4.23
C GLY A 62 1.13 -1.56 -4.77
N ARG A 63 1.86 -2.57 -5.27
CA ARG A 63 1.33 -3.76 -5.96
C ARG A 63 1.00 -4.92 -5.01
N ASP A 64 1.68 -5.04 -3.88
CA ASP A 64 1.54 -6.14 -2.91
C ASP A 64 0.19 -6.18 -2.13
N GLY A 65 -0.77 -5.35 -2.52
CA GLY A 65 -2.13 -5.35 -1.96
C GLY A 65 -3.19 -6.00 -2.85
N SER A 66 -2.85 -6.40 -4.08
CA SER A 66 -3.81 -6.97 -5.03
C SER A 66 -4.10 -8.45 -4.73
N GLY A 67 -5.15 -8.71 -3.96
CA GLY A 67 -6.03 -9.85 -4.27
C GLY A 67 -6.61 -9.66 -5.68
N PRO A 68 -6.95 -10.75 -6.40
CA PRO A 68 -7.26 -10.69 -7.83
C PRO A 68 -8.46 -9.77 -8.09
N ASN A 69 -8.33 -8.95 -9.14
CA ASN A 69 -9.42 -8.14 -9.70
C ASN A 69 -10.60 -9.00 -10.17
#